data_AF-A0A8J2LCT7-F1
#
_entry.id   AF-A0A8J2LCT7-F1
#
_cell.length_a   1.000
_cell.length_b   1.000
_cell.length_c   1.000
_cell.angle_alpha   90.00
_cell.angle_beta   90.00
_cell.angle_gamma   90.00
#
_symmetry.space_group_name_H-M   'P 1'
#
loop_
_entity.id
_entity.type
_entity.pdbx_description
1 polymer ?
#
loop_
_entity_poly.entity_id
_entity_poly.type
_entity_poly.pdbx_seq_one_letter_code
_entity_poly.pdbx_strand_id
1 'polypeptide(L)'
;MIKEVFCSLLVYLSAIALACTVYFIFIPVFLILYLWRQFVTVAGRILRPDLDSIVSARDAFFIHDDANRSHDQILISIVVNNIVSEHRVREMFQQRVFQLKDSKGSLAYKRLLQYWTRFWGYSFWKTDEDFDVCNHVRKFDYNKLGLPSPMNDSLIKTVMPKFGDIPWKPNRSHWEVLIVSSYEFINNNKSKSVPQNCTLIMFRWDHFLLDGLSTISLFRVLFRSEFKIPRPRQNQRKLSILERAGVLIYLPIHILKPILFTRRPRSKRTEPGQLIYDFSEKIPVSLIKKIKDTHGVCFPAVGTSAINASIYRCLKEGGKNVPPSLDVISALAHPDHTGVMCNYGLLVTGDFPLEATSSADRLRQTDTVLKHISADVGISASSNLTVLIGLLPTPITLKLFSSVFKHGPSYMIAPLPITTSTDYVDDGEIVDVFGFALLRSGLEMAVYTSGSNNQHRFHFLMDKNVFGEASNIGHVFTEELKKLTTTK
;
A
#
# COMPACT_ATOMS: atom_id res chain seq x y z
N MET A 1 -19.48 28.70 -29.74
CA MET A 1 -18.72 29.71 -28.98
C MET A 1 -19.51 30.40 -27.86
N ILE A 2 -20.39 31.40 -28.07
CA ILE A 2 -21.06 32.13 -26.95
C ILE A 2 -21.85 31.19 -26.02
N LYS A 3 -22.61 30.24 -26.58
CA LYS A 3 -23.37 29.25 -25.79
C LYS A 3 -22.46 28.35 -24.93
N GLU A 4 -21.34 27.90 -25.47
CA GLU A 4 -20.39 27.03 -24.74
C GLU A 4 -19.69 27.79 -23.61
N VAL A 5 -19.31 29.05 -23.86
CA VAL A 5 -18.75 29.93 -22.84
C VAL A 5 -19.77 30.19 -21.73
N PHE A 6 -21.01 30.48 -22.09
CA PHE A 6 -22.09 30.71 -21.12
C PHE A 6 -22.41 29.45 -20.29
N CYS A 7 -22.53 28.28 -20.94
CA CYS A 7 -22.73 27.01 -20.24
C CYS A 7 -21.58 26.70 -19.28
N SER A 8 -20.33 26.90 -19.72
CA SER A 8 -19.15 26.67 -18.87
C SER A 8 -19.17 27.60 -17.67
N LEU A 9 -19.46 28.89 -17.88
CA LEU A 9 -19.56 29.89 -16.81
C LEU A 9 -20.64 29.52 -15.79
N LEU A 10 -21.83 29.10 -16.26
CA LEU A 10 -22.92 28.69 -15.37
C LEU A 10 -22.52 27.50 -14.51
N VAL A 11 -21.85 26.49 -15.10
CA VAL A 11 -21.32 25.33 -14.36
C VAL A 11 -20.32 25.77 -13.29
N TYR A 12 -19.41 26.69 -13.60
CA TYR A 12 -18.46 27.23 -12.61
C TYR A 12 -19.15 27.99 -11.49
N LEU A 13 -20.12 28.85 -11.79
CA LEU A 13 -20.87 29.59 -10.78
C LEU A 13 -21.69 28.65 -9.88
N SER A 14 -22.33 27.62 -10.45
CA SER A 14 -23.02 26.59 -9.68
C SER A 14 -22.08 25.79 -8.79
N ALA A 15 -20.89 25.44 -9.27
CA ALA A 15 -19.85 24.78 -8.49
C ALA A 15 -19.40 25.63 -7.29
N ILE A 16 -19.17 26.93 -7.50
CA ILE A 16 -18.81 27.88 -6.43
C ILE A 16 -19.95 28.01 -5.41
N ALA A 17 -21.19 28.21 -5.87
CA ALA A 17 -22.34 28.33 -4.99
C ALA A 17 -22.57 27.06 -4.14
N LEU A 18 -22.40 25.88 -4.75
CA LEU A 18 -22.42 24.60 -4.06
C LEU A 18 -21.31 24.52 -3.01
N ALA A 19 -20.08 24.88 -3.38
CA ALA A 19 -18.95 24.86 -2.46
C ALA A 19 -19.18 25.80 -1.27
N CYS A 20 -19.61 27.04 -1.51
CA CYS A 20 -19.94 28.01 -0.46
C CYS A 20 -21.03 27.48 0.48
N THR A 21 -22.10 26.88 -0.07
CA THR A 21 -23.18 26.27 0.73
C THR A 21 -22.67 25.13 1.59
N VAL A 22 -21.88 24.22 1.01
CA VAL A 22 -21.27 23.10 1.76
C VAL A 22 -20.36 23.64 2.85
N TYR A 23 -19.49 24.61 2.55
CA TYR A 23 -18.60 25.18 3.55
C TYR A 23 -19.35 25.89 4.67
N PHE A 24 -20.38 26.67 4.37
CA PHE A 24 -21.20 27.34 5.37
C PHE A 24 -21.83 26.35 6.36
N ILE A 25 -22.28 25.19 5.88
CA ILE A 25 -22.87 24.14 6.70
C ILE A 25 -21.81 23.38 7.51
N PHE A 26 -20.70 23.00 6.86
CA PHE A 26 -19.74 22.08 7.46
C PHE A 26 -18.65 22.77 8.30
N ILE A 27 -18.32 24.05 8.06
CA ILE A 27 -17.30 24.77 8.84
C ILE A 27 -17.65 24.80 10.33
N PRO A 28 -18.87 25.17 10.77
CA PRO A 28 -19.23 25.14 12.19
C PRO A 28 -19.07 23.75 12.80
N VAL A 29 -19.47 22.71 12.07
CA VAL A 29 -19.34 21.31 12.51
C VAL A 29 -17.87 20.92 12.67
N PHE A 30 -17.02 21.20 11.68
CA PHE A 30 -15.59 20.92 11.75
C PHE A 30 -14.88 21.75 12.82
N LEU A 31 -15.32 22.97 13.09
CA LEU A 31 -14.80 23.80 14.17
C LEU A 31 -15.10 23.16 15.54
N ILE A 32 -16.34 22.71 15.76
CA ILE A 32 -16.71 21.99 17.00
C ILE A 32 -15.88 20.72 17.16
N LEU A 33 -15.76 19.92 16.10
CA LEU A 33 -14.95 18.69 16.12
C LEU A 33 -13.46 18.98 16.37
N TYR A 34 -12.93 20.05 15.79
CA TYR A 34 -11.56 20.49 16.02
C TYR A 34 -11.36 20.87 17.48
N LEU A 35 -12.23 21.70 18.05
CA LEU A 35 -12.17 22.11 19.46
C LEU A 35 -12.30 20.90 20.39
N TRP A 36 -13.22 19.97 20.09
CA TRP A 36 -13.36 18.71 20.82
C TRP A 36 -12.08 17.88 20.77
N ARG A 37 -11.47 17.71 19.59
CA ARG A 37 -10.19 16.99 19.45
C ARG A 37 -9.06 17.65 20.25
N GLN A 38 -8.99 18.98 20.28
CA GLN A 38 -8.01 19.71 21.11
C GLN A 38 -8.25 19.45 22.60
N PHE A 39 -9.51 19.53 23.03
CA PHE A 39 -9.89 19.21 24.40
C PHE A 39 -9.49 17.78 24.78
N VAL A 40 -9.83 16.77 23.96
CA VAL A 40 -9.44 15.36 24.20
C VAL A 40 -7.92 15.20 24.24
N THR A 41 -7.17 15.93 23.40
CA THR A 41 -5.70 15.88 23.40
C THR A 41 -5.13 16.42 24.71
N VAL A 42 -5.64 17.54 25.22
CA VAL A 42 -5.21 18.11 26.51
C VAL A 42 -5.62 17.20 27.66
N ALA A 43 -6.88 16.74 27.67
CA ALA A 43 -7.39 15.85 28.70
C ALA A 43 -6.66 14.51 28.72
N GLY A 44 -6.27 13.96 27.56
CA GLY A 44 -5.46 12.76 27.46
C GLY A 44 -4.13 12.91 28.18
N ARG A 45 -3.44 14.04 28.01
CA ARG A 45 -2.17 14.30 28.72
C ARG A 45 -2.32 14.42 30.24
N ILE A 46 -3.44 14.98 30.72
CA ILE A 46 -3.69 15.21 32.16
C ILE A 46 -4.21 13.93 32.83
N LEU A 47 -5.23 13.31 32.25
CA LEU A 47 -5.97 12.18 32.85
C LEU A 47 -5.33 10.83 32.54
N ARG A 48 -4.49 10.75 31.51
CA ARG A 48 -3.86 9.53 31.01
C ARG A 48 -2.40 9.79 30.60
N PRO A 49 -1.51 10.06 31.57
CA PRO A 49 -0.10 10.39 31.30
C PRO A 49 0.69 9.26 30.62
N ASP A 50 0.13 8.05 30.56
CA ASP A 50 0.65 6.92 29.79
C ASP A 50 0.42 7.04 28.28
N LEU A 51 -0.44 7.96 27.83
CA LEU A 51 -0.66 8.25 26.42
C LEU A 51 0.34 9.29 25.93
N ASP A 52 0.87 9.06 24.73
CA ASP A 52 1.84 9.95 24.08
C ASP A 52 1.10 11.00 23.25
N SER A 53 0.95 10.76 21.94
CA SER A 53 0.28 11.67 21.02
C SER A 53 -0.95 11.02 20.41
N ILE A 54 -1.95 11.84 20.09
CA ILE A 54 -3.07 11.40 19.27
C ILE A 54 -2.53 10.89 17.92
N VAL A 55 -3.02 9.74 17.47
CA VAL A 55 -2.66 9.17 16.17
C VAL A 55 -3.04 10.16 15.07
N SER A 56 -2.16 10.31 14.07
CA SER A 56 -2.42 11.23 12.97
C SER A 56 -3.63 10.79 12.15
N ALA A 57 -4.28 11.74 11.48
CA ALA A 57 -5.44 11.46 10.63
C ALA A 57 -5.15 10.38 9.58
N ARG A 58 -3.93 10.38 9.04
CA ARG A 58 -3.49 9.47 7.98
C ARG A 58 -3.18 8.07 8.49
N ASP A 59 -2.65 7.97 9.70
CA ASP A 59 -2.39 6.67 10.33
C ASP A 59 -3.70 6.05 10.87
N ALA A 60 -4.59 6.88 11.42
CA ALA A 60 -5.90 6.46 11.93
C ALA A 60 -6.81 5.87 10.83
N PHE A 61 -6.51 6.15 9.57
CA PHE A 61 -7.16 5.56 8.41
C PHE A 61 -6.98 4.03 8.33
N PHE A 62 -5.88 3.50 8.89
CA PHE A 62 -5.53 2.08 8.87
C PHE A 62 -5.71 1.41 10.24
N ILE A 63 -6.39 2.07 11.17
CA ILE A 63 -6.76 1.50 12.47
C ILE A 63 -8.04 0.68 12.31
N HIS A 64 -8.24 -0.35 13.15
CA HIS A 64 -9.43 -1.20 13.13
C HIS A 64 -10.24 -1.10 14.43
N ASP A 65 -11.43 -1.68 14.45
CA ASP A 65 -12.24 -1.80 15.67
C ASP A 65 -11.65 -2.77 16.69
N ASP A 66 -11.08 -3.87 16.20
CA ASP A 66 -10.30 -4.80 17.01
C ASP A 66 -8.81 -4.50 16.84
N ALA A 67 -8.18 -4.03 17.91
CA ALA A 67 -6.73 -3.77 17.91
C ALA A 67 -5.92 -5.06 17.63
N ASN A 68 -6.43 -6.22 18.03
CA ASN A 68 -5.70 -7.48 17.89
C ASN A 68 -5.91 -8.12 16.52
N ARG A 69 -6.92 -7.70 15.78
CA ARG A 69 -7.23 -8.20 14.43
C ARG A 69 -7.20 -7.06 13.45
N SER A 70 -5.99 -6.60 13.16
CA SER A 70 -5.80 -5.67 12.07
C SER A 70 -5.89 -6.41 10.74
N HIS A 71 -6.77 -5.90 9.88
CA HIS A 71 -6.98 -6.37 8.52
C HIS A 71 -6.13 -5.60 7.49
N ASP A 72 -5.40 -4.58 7.96
CA ASP A 72 -4.50 -3.77 7.13
C ASP A 72 -3.06 -3.96 7.59
N GLN A 73 -2.37 -4.90 6.95
CA GLN A 73 -1.00 -5.27 7.29
C GLN A 73 -0.13 -5.18 6.04
N ILE A 74 1.14 -4.86 6.20
CA ILE A 74 2.14 -4.96 5.14
C ILE A 74 3.01 -6.17 5.47
N LEU A 75 3.09 -7.11 4.52
CA LEU A 75 3.92 -8.30 4.60
C LEU A 75 4.97 -8.26 3.52
N ILE A 76 6.23 -8.44 3.91
CA ILE A 76 7.37 -8.41 2.98
C ILE A 76 8.33 -9.51 3.36
N SER A 77 8.77 -10.30 2.40
CA SER A 77 9.79 -11.31 2.61
C SER A 77 11.02 -11.00 1.76
N ILE A 78 12.20 -11.07 2.36
CA ILE A 78 13.47 -10.81 1.70
C ILE A 78 14.27 -12.10 1.67
N VAL A 79 14.78 -12.47 0.50
CA VAL A 79 15.67 -13.62 0.34
C VAL A 79 17.10 -13.13 0.32
N VAL A 80 17.89 -13.61 1.28
CA VAL A 80 19.30 -13.29 1.44
C VAL A 80 20.11 -14.52 1.06
N ASN A 81 21.06 -14.37 0.15
CA ASN A 81 22.03 -15.41 -0.22
C ASN A 81 23.16 -15.51 0.82
N ASN A 82 22.76 -15.80 2.06
CA ASN A 82 23.61 -16.11 3.20
C ASN A 82 22.74 -16.68 4.34
N ILE A 83 23.38 -17.28 5.34
CA ILE A 83 22.73 -17.66 6.60
C ILE A 83 22.72 -16.45 7.52
N VAL A 84 21.53 -15.93 7.82
CA VAL A 84 21.33 -14.81 8.75
C VAL A 84 20.58 -15.34 9.97
N SER A 85 21.15 -15.17 11.16
CA SER A 85 20.51 -15.58 12.42
C SER A 85 19.51 -14.54 12.92
N GLU A 86 18.52 -14.96 13.69
CA GLU A 86 17.60 -14.06 14.39
C GLU A 86 18.32 -13.15 15.39
N HIS A 87 19.39 -13.64 16.02
CA HIS A 87 20.24 -12.82 16.89
C HIS A 87 20.83 -11.63 16.12
N ARG A 88 21.38 -11.89 14.93
CA ARG A 88 21.96 -10.85 14.08
C ARG A 88 20.93 -9.79 13.70
N VAL A 89 19.73 -10.21 13.30
CA VAL A 89 18.66 -9.27 12.95
C VAL A 89 18.23 -8.44 14.18
N ARG A 90 18.15 -9.04 15.38
CA ARG A 90 17.86 -8.30 16.63
C ARG A 90 18.92 -7.23 16.92
N GLU A 91 20.20 -7.56 16.80
CA GLU A 91 21.30 -6.60 16.95
C GLU A 91 21.17 -5.42 15.97
N MET A 92 20.84 -5.70 14.70
CA MET A 92 20.66 -4.66 13.68
C MET A 92 19.53 -3.70 14.06
N PHE A 93 18.39 -4.21 14.55
CA PHE A 93 17.31 -3.36 15.07
C PHE A 93 17.76 -2.52 16.26
N GLN A 94 18.43 -3.12 17.24
CA GLN A 94 18.91 -2.41 18.43
C GLN A 94 19.89 -1.29 18.09
N GLN A 95 20.92 -1.61 17.28
CA GLN A 95 22.01 -0.69 16.97
C GLN A 95 21.61 0.37 15.94
N ARG A 96 20.83 0.00 14.92
CA ARG A 96 20.58 0.86 13.76
C ARG A 96 19.22 1.55 13.81
N VAL A 97 18.21 0.95 14.44
CA VAL A 97 16.82 1.46 14.42
C VAL A 97 16.45 2.12 15.75
N PHE A 98 16.56 1.40 16.86
CA PHE A 98 16.05 1.88 18.16
C PHE A 98 16.92 2.96 18.81
N GLN A 99 18.19 3.04 18.42
CA GLN A 99 19.10 4.10 18.88
C GLN A 99 19.14 5.31 17.93
N LEU A 100 18.52 5.22 16.74
CA LEU A 100 18.58 6.28 15.75
C LEU A 100 17.75 7.49 16.20
N LYS A 101 18.43 8.64 16.29
CA LYS A 101 17.80 9.92 16.60
C LYS A 101 17.63 10.77 15.35
N ASP A 102 16.55 11.54 15.30
CA ASP A 102 16.29 12.53 14.27
C ASP A 102 17.09 13.83 14.51
N SER A 103 16.92 14.82 13.63
CA SER A 103 17.57 16.14 13.75
C SER A 103 17.19 16.91 15.03
N LYS A 104 16.14 16.50 15.74
CA LYS A 104 15.67 17.10 16.99
C LYS A 104 16.11 16.31 18.22
N GLY A 105 16.91 15.25 18.05
CA GLY A 105 17.35 14.37 19.12
C GLY A 105 16.30 13.36 19.61
N SER A 106 15.13 13.30 18.97
CA SER A 106 14.07 12.34 19.27
C SER A 106 14.31 11.00 18.56
N LEU A 107 13.80 9.89 19.08
CA LEU A 107 13.90 8.59 18.41
C LEU A 107 13.17 8.62 17.07
N ALA A 108 13.89 8.38 15.97
CA ALA A 108 13.33 8.41 14.62
C ALA A 108 12.26 7.33 14.43
N TYR A 109 12.44 6.15 15.01
CA TYR A 109 11.53 5.00 14.89
C TYR A 109 10.76 4.71 16.17
N LYS A 110 10.41 5.75 16.97
CA LYS A 110 9.68 5.60 18.24
C LYS A 110 8.43 4.73 18.13
N ARG A 111 7.70 4.79 17.00
CA ARG A 111 6.46 4.04 16.77
C ARG A 111 6.61 2.51 16.80
N LEU A 112 7.81 1.98 16.52
CA LEU A 112 8.08 0.54 16.68
C LEU A 112 8.14 0.09 18.14
N LEU A 113 8.17 1.03 19.08
CA LEU A 113 8.13 0.80 20.53
C LEU A 113 6.75 1.18 21.11
N GLN A 114 5.75 1.34 20.24
CA GLN A 114 4.43 1.83 20.61
C GLN A 114 3.33 0.99 19.95
N TYR A 115 2.16 1.03 20.57
CA TYR A 115 0.91 0.54 20.02
C TYR A 115 -0.14 1.65 20.12
N TRP A 116 -1.32 1.47 19.54
CA TRP A 116 -2.41 2.44 19.69
C TRP A 116 -3.48 1.94 20.67
N THR A 117 -4.14 2.87 21.35
CA THR A 117 -5.31 2.61 22.19
C THR A 117 -6.34 3.72 22.03
N ARG A 118 -7.57 3.52 22.52
CA ARG A 118 -8.67 4.49 22.39
C ARG A 118 -8.83 5.31 23.66
N PHE A 119 -9.04 6.61 23.49
CA PHE A 119 -9.42 7.53 24.55
C PHE A 119 -10.42 8.56 24.02
N TRP A 120 -11.61 8.62 24.63
CA TRP A 120 -12.73 9.50 24.25
C TRP A 120 -13.01 9.56 22.74
N GLY A 121 -13.03 8.38 22.12
CA GLY A 121 -13.35 8.22 20.71
C GLY A 121 -12.19 8.49 19.76
N TYR A 122 -11.00 8.90 20.22
CA TYR A 122 -9.81 9.06 19.38
C TYR A 122 -8.76 8.00 19.70
N SER A 123 -7.88 7.73 18.73
CA SER A 123 -6.76 6.80 18.90
C SER A 123 -5.51 7.55 19.35
N PHE A 124 -4.81 7.02 20.34
CA PHE A 124 -3.57 7.56 20.91
C PHE A 124 -2.47 6.53 20.83
N TRP A 125 -1.25 6.99 20.56
CA TRP A 125 -0.03 6.20 20.76
C TRP A 125 0.19 5.96 22.25
N LYS A 126 0.55 4.73 22.60
CA LYS A 126 0.95 4.31 23.94
C LYS A 126 2.23 3.49 23.85
N THR A 127 3.16 3.72 24.77
CA THR A 127 4.43 2.98 24.84
C THR A 127 4.15 1.52 25.18
N ASP A 128 4.86 0.61 24.51
CA ASP A 128 4.92 -0.80 24.85
C ASP A 128 5.84 -0.97 26.07
N GLU A 129 5.25 -1.07 27.27
CA GLU A 129 5.97 -1.12 28.55
C GLU A 129 6.81 -2.40 28.70
N ASP A 130 6.37 -3.49 28.05
CA ASP A 130 7.02 -4.81 28.07
C ASP A 130 7.79 -5.08 26.77
N PHE A 131 8.25 -4.02 26.08
CA PHE A 131 8.91 -4.16 24.80
C PHE A 131 10.20 -4.98 24.91
N ASP A 132 10.26 -6.07 24.15
CA ASP A 132 11.47 -6.89 23.98
C ASP A 132 11.59 -7.31 22.52
N VAL A 133 12.69 -6.95 21.87
CA VAL A 133 12.95 -7.29 20.46
C VAL A 133 12.91 -8.80 20.20
N CYS A 134 13.19 -9.65 21.20
CA CYS A 134 13.12 -11.11 21.07
C CYS A 134 11.68 -11.61 20.86
N ASN A 135 10.69 -10.85 21.32
CA ASN A 135 9.28 -11.12 21.05
C ASN A 135 8.86 -10.79 19.62
N HIS A 136 9.58 -9.88 18.95
CA HIS A 136 9.26 -9.39 17.61
C HIS A 136 10.10 -10.08 16.53
N VAL A 137 11.36 -10.41 16.80
CA VAL A 137 12.25 -11.09 15.84
C VAL A 137 12.46 -12.52 16.30
N ARG A 138 11.89 -13.49 15.58
CA ARG A 138 11.83 -14.90 16.00
C ARG A 138 12.26 -15.83 14.86
N LYS A 139 12.77 -17.01 15.21
CA LYS A 139 12.94 -18.09 14.24
C LYS A 139 11.57 -18.61 13.80
N PHE A 140 11.44 -18.93 12.52
CA PHE A 140 10.23 -19.55 11.97
C PHE A 140 10.11 -20.99 12.48
N ASP A 141 8.92 -21.33 12.97
CA ASP A 141 8.60 -22.66 13.49
C ASP A 141 7.71 -23.41 12.49
N TYR A 142 8.33 -24.34 11.74
CA TYR A 142 7.66 -25.18 10.75
C TYR A 142 6.56 -26.05 11.39
N ASN A 143 6.79 -26.56 12.59
CA ASN A 143 5.86 -27.47 13.27
C ASN A 143 4.57 -26.74 13.67
N LYS A 144 4.70 -25.49 14.15
CA LYS A 144 3.55 -24.67 14.55
C LYS A 144 2.54 -24.45 13.42
N LEU A 145 2.99 -24.44 12.17
CA LEU A 145 2.14 -24.25 10.99
C LEU A 145 1.90 -25.53 10.18
N GLY A 146 2.47 -26.67 10.59
CA GLY A 146 2.38 -27.94 9.88
C GLY A 146 2.97 -27.89 8.47
N LEU A 147 4.10 -27.21 8.30
CA LEU A 147 4.72 -26.97 6.99
C LEU A 147 6.01 -27.79 6.82
N PRO A 148 6.31 -28.25 5.60
CA PRO A 148 7.57 -28.94 5.34
C PRO A 148 8.77 -27.97 5.33
N SER A 149 9.95 -28.51 5.65
CA SER A 149 11.26 -27.85 5.52
C SER A 149 12.08 -28.60 4.46
N PRO A 150 12.83 -27.91 3.57
CA PRO A 150 13.02 -26.46 3.50
C PRO A 150 11.80 -25.71 2.95
N MET A 151 11.74 -24.39 3.20
CA MET A 151 10.72 -23.53 2.58
C MET A 151 11.15 -23.18 1.15
N ASN A 152 10.21 -23.10 0.20
CA ASN A 152 10.46 -22.71 -1.18
C ASN A 152 9.39 -21.72 -1.69
N ASP A 153 9.56 -21.23 -2.92
CA ASP A 153 8.65 -20.28 -3.59
C ASP A 153 7.17 -20.75 -3.58
N SER A 154 6.93 -22.05 -3.74
CA SER A 154 5.56 -22.60 -3.73
C SER A 154 4.94 -22.53 -2.34
N LEU A 155 5.71 -22.82 -1.29
CA LEU A 155 5.22 -22.77 0.09
C LEU A 155 4.94 -21.32 0.51
N ILE A 156 5.76 -20.35 0.08
CA ILE A 156 5.53 -18.91 0.36
C ILE A 156 4.10 -18.48 -0.03
N LYS A 157 3.57 -18.97 -1.16
CA LYS A 157 2.19 -18.69 -1.61
C LYS A 157 1.14 -19.06 -0.58
N THR A 158 1.37 -20.13 0.18
CA THR A 158 0.47 -20.60 1.24
C THR A 158 0.79 -19.98 2.61
N VAL A 159 2.06 -19.74 2.91
CA VAL A 159 2.50 -19.23 4.22
C VAL A 159 2.12 -17.77 4.41
N MET A 160 2.31 -16.93 3.39
CA MET A 160 2.14 -15.48 3.52
C MET A 160 0.72 -15.07 3.95
N PRO A 161 -0.38 -15.58 3.33
CA PRO A 161 -1.72 -15.27 3.83
C PRO A 161 -1.95 -15.74 5.26
N LYS A 162 -1.50 -16.96 5.60
CA LYS A 162 -1.65 -17.51 6.96
C LYS A 162 -0.90 -16.70 8.00
N PHE A 163 0.29 -16.19 7.65
CA PHE A 163 1.08 -15.33 8.52
C PHE A 163 0.37 -14.00 8.80
N GLY A 164 -0.27 -13.43 7.78
CA GLY A 164 -1.09 -12.23 7.93
C GLY A 164 -2.32 -12.42 8.83
N ASP A 165 -2.92 -13.60 8.79
CA ASP A 165 -4.12 -13.92 9.57
C ASP A 165 -3.87 -14.15 11.07
N ILE A 166 -2.60 -14.21 11.52
CA ILE A 166 -2.27 -14.36 12.94
C ILE A 166 -2.64 -13.06 13.69
N PRO A 167 -3.50 -13.09 14.72
CA PRO A 167 -3.82 -11.90 15.50
C PRO A 167 -2.58 -11.32 16.21
N TRP A 168 -2.56 -10.00 16.37
CA TRP A 168 -1.58 -9.32 17.21
C TRP A 168 -1.80 -9.64 18.69
N LYS A 169 -0.72 -9.63 19.46
CA LYS A 169 -0.82 -9.74 20.91
C LYS A 169 -1.34 -8.42 21.47
N PRO A 170 -2.29 -8.44 22.41
CA PRO A 170 -2.79 -7.22 23.05
C PRO A 170 -1.69 -6.41 23.71
N ASN A 171 -1.83 -5.09 23.67
CA ASN A 171 -0.94 -4.12 24.33
C ASN A 171 0.54 -4.23 23.93
N ARG A 172 0.80 -4.56 22.66
CA ARG A 172 2.15 -4.71 22.12
C ARG A 172 2.28 -3.97 20.80
N SER A 173 3.48 -3.55 20.41
CA SER A 173 3.69 -2.97 19.08
C SER A 173 3.37 -3.96 17.95
N HIS A 174 2.60 -3.53 16.94
CA HIS A 174 2.08 -4.41 15.88
C HIS A 174 3.08 -4.61 14.73
N TRP A 175 4.22 -5.23 15.02
CA TRP A 175 5.17 -5.68 14.01
C TRP A 175 5.90 -6.95 14.44
N GLU A 176 6.40 -7.71 13.47
CA GLU A 176 7.06 -8.98 13.66
C GLU A 176 7.99 -9.31 12.49
N VAL A 177 9.07 -10.02 12.78
CA VAL A 177 10.03 -10.53 11.82
C VAL A 177 10.27 -12.01 12.10
N LEU A 178 10.06 -12.86 11.09
CA LEU A 178 10.35 -14.30 11.15
C LEU A 178 11.57 -14.64 10.29
N ILE A 179 12.49 -15.41 10.86
CA ILE A 179 13.71 -15.86 10.20
C ILE A 179 13.58 -17.33 9.81
N VAL A 180 13.65 -17.61 8.51
CA VAL A 180 13.59 -18.94 7.93
C VAL A 180 14.99 -19.31 7.42
N SER A 181 15.75 -20.06 8.22
CA SER A 181 17.17 -20.38 7.93
C SER A 181 17.38 -21.40 6.81
N SER A 182 16.32 -22.12 6.40
CA SER A 182 16.36 -23.18 5.39
C SER A 182 15.44 -22.84 4.22
N TYR A 183 15.82 -21.85 3.43
CA TYR A 183 15.07 -21.46 2.23
C TYR A 183 15.74 -21.98 0.96
N GLU A 184 15.02 -22.78 0.18
CA GLU A 184 15.44 -23.30 -1.11
C GLU A 184 15.05 -22.32 -2.22
N PHE A 185 16.00 -21.49 -2.62
CA PHE A 185 15.81 -20.53 -3.69
C PHE A 185 16.08 -21.17 -5.06
N ILE A 186 15.03 -21.33 -5.87
CA ILE A 186 15.14 -21.90 -7.22
C ILE A 186 15.45 -20.77 -8.22
N ASN A 187 16.70 -20.71 -8.69
CA ASN A 187 17.10 -19.76 -9.71
C ASN A 187 16.92 -20.34 -11.13
N ASN A 188 15.81 -19.98 -11.78
CA ASN A 188 15.47 -20.46 -13.13
C ASN A 188 16.53 -20.15 -14.22
N ASN A 189 17.48 -19.23 -13.98
CA ASN A 189 18.46 -18.82 -14.97
C ASN A 189 19.78 -19.62 -14.94
N LYS A 190 20.00 -20.50 -13.96
CA LYS A 190 21.25 -21.28 -13.86
C LYS A 190 20.98 -22.77 -14.06
N SER A 191 21.51 -23.32 -15.16
CA SER A 191 21.45 -24.74 -15.55
C SER A 191 22.09 -25.72 -14.54
N LYS A 192 22.60 -25.25 -13.39
CA LYS A 192 23.11 -26.08 -12.29
C LYS A 192 22.60 -25.51 -10.97
N SER A 193 21.55 -26.12 -10.45
CA SER A 193 20.95 -25.87 -9.14
C SER A 193 21.86 -26.38 -8.03
N VAL A 194 22.91 -25.63 -7.67
CA VAL A 194 23.50 -25.82 -6.34
C VAL A 194 22.54 -25.13 -5.37
N PRO A 195 21.92 -25.85 -4.41
CA PRO A 195 21.13 -25.23 -3.37
C PRO A 195 22.00 -24.21 -2.65
N GLN A 196 21.69 -22.93 -2.82
CA GLN A 196 22.30 -21.90 -2.00
C GLN A 196 21.55 -21.91 -0.67
N ASN A 197 22.29 -21.98 0.43
CA ASN A 197 21.73 -21.80 1.77
C ASN A 197 21.29 -20.35 1.90
N CYS A 198 20.05 -20.06 1.49
CA CYS A 198 19.44 -18.76 1.61
C CYS A 198 18.66 -18.66 2.91
N THR A 199 18.61 -17.45 3.46
CA THR A 199 17.68 -17.11 4.54
C THR A 199 16.52 -16.31 3.97
N LEU A 200 15.29 -16.69 4.33
CA LEU A 200 14.11 -15.88 4.08
C LEU A 200 13.76 -15.10 5.36
N ILE A 201 13.73 -13.78 5.26
CA ILE A 201 13.38 -12.87 6.35
C ILE A 201 11.99 -12.31 6.06
N MET A 202 10.99 -12.71 6.83
CA MET A 202 9.59 -12.30 6.65
C MET A 202 9.21 -11.21 7.65
N PHE A 203 8.96 -10.01 7.15
CA PHE A 203 8.44 -8.86 7.89
C PHE A 203 6.92 -8.82 7.81
N ARG A 204 6.31 -8.45 8.92
CA ARG A 204 4.88 -8.15 9.04
C ARG A 204 4.71 -6.98 9.98
N TRP A 205 3.95 -5.98 9.58
CA TRP A 205 3.56 -4.88 10.47
C TRP A 205 2.20 -4.34 10.08
N ASP A 206 1.52 -3.73 11.03
CA ASP A 206 0.29 -3.02 10.73
C ASP A 206 0.53 -1.76 9.90
N HIS A 207 -0.37 -1.53 8.95
CA HIS A 207 -0.24 -0.43 8.00
C HIS A 207 -0.33 0.94 8.70
N PHE A 208 -0.97 1.06 9.87
CA PHE A 208 -0.98 2.33 10.63
C PHE A 208 0.41 2.73 11.13
N LEU A 209 1.37 1.80 11.27
CA LEU A 209 2.72 2.12 11.72
C LEU A 209 3.50 2.85 10.63
N LEU A 210 3.40 2.38 9.39
CA LEU A 210 4.25 2.80 8.30
C LEU A 210 3.63 2.44 6.94
N ASP A 211 3.89 3.27 5.92
CA ASP A 211 3.53 2.98 4.52
C ASP A 211 4.70 2.34 3.73
N GLY A 212 4.51 2.12 2.43
CA GLY A 212 5.53 1.54 1.56
C GLY A 212 6.83 2.37 1.43
N LEU A 213 6.79 3.69 1.59
CA LEU A 213 8.00 4.52 1.56
C LEU A 213 8.74 4.50 2.90
N SER A 214 7.98 4.55 4.00
CA SER A 214 8.51 4.39 5.35
C SER A 214 9.14 3.01 5.54
N THR A 215 8.54 1.97 4.96
CA THR A 215 9.09 0.60 4.88
C THR A 215 10.51 0.61 4.29
N ILE A 216 10.65 1.20 3.11
CA ILE A 216 11.93 1.19 2.38
C ILE A 216 12.98 2.00 3.10
N SER A 217 12.56 3.08 3.75
CA SER A 217 13.45 3.87 4.58
C SER A 217 13.93 3.07 5.79
N LEU A 218 13.05 2.32 6.45
CA LEU A 218 13.42 1.38 7.53
C LEU A 218 14.39 0.28 7.03
N PHE A 219 14.13 -0.35 5.88
CA PHE A 219 15.04 -1.34 5.30
C PHE A 219 16.41 -0.77 4.97
N ARG A 220 16.49 0.49 4.50
CA ARG A 220 17.79 1.14 4.29
C ARG A 220 18.55 1.33 5.59
N VAL A 221 17.88 1.71 6.69
CA VAL A 221 18.50 1.79 8.02
C VAL A 221 19.01 0.43 8.46
N LEU A 222 18.18 -0.60 8.29
CA LEU A 222 18.54 -1.94 8.72
C LEU A 222 19.72 -2.49 7.92
N PHE A 223 19.69 -2.37 6.59
CA PHE A 223 20.56 -3.14 5.70
C PHE A 223 21.77 -2.37 5.15
N ARG A 224 21.74 -1.03 5.07
CA ARG A 224 22.87 -0.24 4.54
C ARG A 224 23.71 0.40 5.64
N SER A 225 25.04 0.37 5.48
CA SER A 225 26.00 1.02 6.38
C SER A 225 26.04 2.55 6.24
N GLU A 226 25.80 3.09 5.04
CA GLU A 226 25.73 4.53 4.79
C GLU A 226 24.28 5.00 4.62
N PHE A 227 23.75 5.62 5.66
CA PHE A 227 22.36 6.07 5.69
C PHE A 227 22.23 7.52 5.21
N LYS A 228 21.62 7.72 4.05
CA LYS A 228 20.93 8.96 3.69
C LYS A 228 19.53 8.59 3.25
N ILE A 229 18.51 9.05 3.98
CA ILE A 229 17.10 8.94 3.56
C ILE A 229 16.99 9.67 2.22
N PRO A 230 16.83 8.96 1.08
CA PRO A 230 16.62 9.63 -0.18
C PRO A 230 15.26 10.27 -0.07
N ARG A 231 15.24 11.61 -0.09
CA ARG A 231 13.97 12.31 -0.23
C ARG A 231 13.37 11.84 -1.56
N PRO A 232 12.12 11.33 -1.57
CA PRO A 232 11.48 10.97 -2.82
C PRO A 232 11.63 12.16 -3.76
N ARG A 233 12.10 11.91 -5.01
CA ARG A 233 12.23 12.98 -5.99
C ARG A 233 10.84 13.59 -6.16
N GLN A 234 10.66 14.78 -5.61
CA GLN A 234 9.42 15.53 -5.65
C GLN A 234 9.21 16.01 -7.09
N ASN A 235 8.69 15.13 -7.95
CA ASN A 235 8.23 15.53 -9.27
C ASN A 235 6.80 16.09 -9.23
N GLN A 236 6.24 16.29 -8.04
CA GLN A 236 4.94 16.91 -7.91
C GLN A 236 5.06 18.41 -8.15
N ARG A 237 4.25 18.90 -9.08
CA ARG A 237 4.06 20.33 -9.32
C ARG A 237 3.61 20.99 -8.02
N LYS A 238 4.35 22.00 -7.57
CA LYS A 238 3.88 22.87 -6.48
C LYS A 238 2.65 23.63 -6.96
N LEU A 239 1.53 23.46 -6.25
CA LEU A 239 0.32 24.21 -6.53
C LEU A 239 0.50 25.68 -6.13
N SER A 240 0.20 26.58 -7.06
CA SER A 240 0.01 28.01 -6.82
C SER A 240 -1.12 28.27 -5.83
N ILE A 241 -1.18 29.49 -5.28
CA ILE A 241 -2.22 29.89 -4.33
C ILE A 241 -3.62 29.75 -4.95
N LEU A 242 -3.76 30.15 -6.24
CA LEU A 242 -5.03 30.01 -6.97
C LEU A 242 -5.43 28.55 -7.17
N GLU A 243 -4.49 27.66 -7.50
CA GLU A 243 -4.77 26.23 -7.59
C GLU A 243 -5.17 25.63 -6.24
N ARG A 244 -4.53 26.06 -5.15
CA ARG A 244 -4.93 25.63 -3.79
C ARG A 244 -6.34 26.10 -3.43
N ALA A 245 -6.71 27.33 -3.78
CA ALA A 245 -8.08 27.82 -3.61
C ALA A 245 -9.05 27.03 -4.50
N GLY A 246 -8.66 26.73 -5.74
CA GLY A 246 -9.42 25.87 -6.66
C GLY A 246 -9.66 24.46 -6.10
N VAL A 247 -8.66 23.87 -5.44
CA VAL A 247 -8.79 22.57 -4.76
C VAL A 247 -9.86 22.63 -3.65
N LEU A 248 -9.93 23.72 -2.88
CA LEU A 248 -10.99 23.90 -1.88
C LEU A 248 -12.36 23.98 -2.55
N ILE A 249 -12.52 24.78 -3.61
CA ILE A 249 -13.79 24.85 -4.34
C ILE A 249 -14.18 23.48 -4.94
N TYR A 250 -13.20 22.71 -5.40
CA TYR A 250 -13.41 21.38 -6.00
C TYR A 250 -13.72 20.28 -4.98
N LEU A 251 -13.24 20.40 -3.74
CA LEU A 251 -13.33 19.34 -2.73
C LEU A 251 -14.78 18.87 -2.46
N PRO A 252 -15.80 19.74 -2.30
CA PRO A 252 -17.20 19.31 -2.18
C PRO A 252 -17.69 18.47 -3.37
N ILE A 253 -17.34 18.87 -4.59
CA ILE A 253 -17.70 18.13 -5.81
C ILE A 253 -17.01 16.77 -5.81
N HIS A 254 -15.73 16.73 -5.43
CA HIS A 254 -14.97 15.50 -5.35
C HIS A 254 -15.58 14.50 -4.35
N ILE A 255 -16.03 14.98 -3.18
CA ILE A 255 -16.72 14.15 -2.16
C ILE A 255 -18.08 13.66 -2.66
N LEU A 256 -18.84 14.53 -3.33
CA LEU A 256 -20.19 14.21 -3.80
C LEU A 256 -20.18 13.34 -5.07
N LYS A 257 -19.12 13.40 -5.88
CA LYS A 257 -19.07 12.71 -7.18
C LYS A 257 -19.26 11.19 -7.04
N PRO A 258 -18.59 10.47 -6.13
CA PRO A 258 -18.88 9.06 -5.88
C PRO A 258 -20.34 8.84 -5.46
N ILE A 259 -20.88 9.67 -4.56
CA ILE A 259 -22.26 9.50 -4.05
C ILE A 259 -23.30 9.67 -5.16
N LEU A 260 -23.13 10.70 -6.00
CA LEU A 260 -24.09 11.07 -7.04
C LEU A 260 -23.94 10.26 -8.32
N PHE A 261 -22.73 9.83 -8.65
CA PHE A 261 -22.41 9.24 -9.95
C PHE A 261 -21.88 7.80 -9.89
N THR A 262 -21.87 7.12 -8.73
CA THR A 262 -21.65 5.66 -8.70
C THR A 262 -22.80 4.96 -9.42
N ARG A 263 -22.63 4.73 -10.73
CA ARG A 263 -23.59 4.06 -11.61
C ARG A 263 -23.51 2.53 -11.58
N ARG A 264 -22.48 1.96 -10.95
CA ARG A 264 -22.29 0.51 -10.97
C ARG A 264 -23.15 -0.13 -9.87
N PRO A 265 -24.02 -1.11 -10.21
CA PRO A 265 -24.72 -1.88 -9.20
C PRO A 265 -23.66 -2.51 -8.29
N ARG A 266 -23.69 -2.08 -7.03
CA ARG A 266 -22.76 -2.52 -6.00
C ARG A 266 -22.96 -4.02 -5.84
N SER A 267 -21.92 -4.83 -6.09
CA SER A 267 -21.99 -6.22 -5.63
C SER A 267 -22.22 -6.14 -4.11
N LYS A 268 -23.21 -6.87 -3.60
CA LYS A 268 -23.39 -7.01 -2.15
C LYS A 268 -22.17 -7.79 -1.66
N ARG A 269 -21.07 -7.08 -1.39
CA ARG A 269 -19.82 -7.66 -0.94
C ARG A 269 -20.09 -8.34 0.40
N THR A 270 -20.03 -9.66 0.39
CA THR A 270 -19.93 -10.47 1.60
C THR A 270 -18.56 -10.22 2.24
N GLU A 271 -18.40 -10.69 3.48
CA GLU A 271 -17.11 -10.68 4.17
C GLU A 271 -15.98 -11.20 3.26
N PRO A 272 -14.75 -10.63 3.38
CA PRO A 272 -13.64 -11.01 2.53
C PRO A 272 -13.41 -12.53 2.58
N GLY A 273 -13.30 -13.15 1.42
CA GLY A 273 -13.07 -14.58 1.32
C GLY A 273 -11.69 -15.01 1.79
N GLN A 274 -11.41 -16.29 1.56
CA GLN A 274 -10.05 -16.82 1.65
C GLN A 274 -9.16 -16.06 0.66
N LEU A 275 -8.00 -15.60 1.12
CA LEU A 275 -7.05 -14.91 0.25
C LEU A 275 -6.15 -15.91 -0.48
N ILE A 276 -5.94 -15.67 -1.76
CA ILE A 276 -4.98 -16.39 -2.61
C ILE A 276 -3.82 -15.45 -2.88
N TYR A 277 -2.60 -15.94 -2.67
CA TYR A 277 -1.38 -15.22 -2.99
C TYR A 277 -0.63 -15.89 -4.14
N ASP A 278 -0.29 -15.11 -5.16
CA ASP A 278 0.49 -15.54 -6.31
C ASP A 278 1.49 -14.45 -6.73
N PHE A 279 2.46 -14.78 -7.58
CA PHE A 279 3.42 -13.82 -8.10
C PHE A 279 3.97 -14.23 -9.46
N SER A 280 4.40 -13.24 -10.25
CA SER A 280 4.99 -13.43 -11.57
C SER A 280 6.40 -14.00 -11.50
N GLU A 281 6.90 -14.43 -12.67
CA GLU A 281 8.34 -14.60 -12.87
C GLU A 281 9.08 -13.27 -12.66
N LYS A 282 10.40 -13.35 -12.49
CA LYS A 282 11.26 -12.17 -12.46
C LYS A 282 11.39 -11.59 -13.87
N ILE A 283 11.04 -10.32 -14.01
CA ILE A 283 10.97 -9.61 -15.28
C ILE A 283 12.10 -8.60 -15.35
N PRO A 284 13.01 -8.71 -16.34
CA PRO A 284 14.07 -7.72 -16.50
C PRO A 284 13.51 -6.30 -16.69
N VAL A 285 14.04 -5.32 -15.96
CA VAL A 285 13.71 -3.90 -16.13
C VAL A 285 13.96 -3.44 -17.57
N SER A 286 15.00 -4.00 -18.22
CA SER A 286 15.32 -3.73 -19.62
C SER A 286 14.19 -4.10 -20.57
N LEU A 287 13.45 -5.19 -20.29
CA LEU A 287 12.29 -5.60 -21.08
C LEU A 287 11.16 -4.59 -20.96
N ILE A 288 10.84 -4.16 -19.74
CA ILE A 288 9.79 -3.16 -19.48
C ILE A 288 10.15 -1.83 -20.15
N LYS A 289 11.41 -1.39 -20.05
CA LYS A 289 11.92 -0.20 -20.74
C LYS A 289 11.80 -0.33 -22.26
N LYS A 290 12.18 -1.48 -22.82
CA LYS A 290 12.05 -1.74 -24.26
C LYS A 290 10.61 -1.62 -24.74
N ILE A 291 9.64 -2.23 -24.03
CA ILE A 291 8.21 -2.13 -24.37
C ILE A 291 7.75 -0.67 -24.28
N LYS A 292 8.08 0.00 -23.18
CA LYS A 292 7.77 1.42 -22.95
C LYS A 292 8.26 2.29 -24.11
N ASP A 293 9.52 2.17 -24.49
CA ASP A 293 10.14 3.00 -25.52
C ASP A 293 9.61 2.65 -26.93
N THR A 294 9.29 1.37 -27.19
CA THR A 294 8.68 0.93 -28.45
C THR A 294 7.28 1.53 -28.66
N HIS A 295 6.49 1.63 -27.59
CA HIS A 295 5.10 2.08 -27.65
C HIS A 295 4.91 3.57 -27.28
N GLY A 296 5.97 4.27 -26.86
CA GLY A 296 5.90 5.69 -26.47
C GLY A 296 5.07 5.96 -25.22
N VAL A 297 4.98 5.01 -24.29
CA VAL A 297 4.15 5.10 -23.08
C VAL A 297 4.99 5.35 -21.81
N CYS A 298 4.35 5.58 -20.66
CA CYS A 298 5.03 5.65 -19.37
C CYS A 298 5.36 4.25 -18.84
N PHE A 299 6.40 4.16 -18.00
CA PHE A 299 6.87 2.88 -17.45
C PHE A 299 5.78 2.12 -16.67
N PRO A 300 4.99 2.76 -15.76
CA PRO A 300 3.93 2.05 -15.04
C PRO A 300 2.83 1.51 -15.95
N ALA A 301 2.56 2.12 -17.11
CA ALA A 301 1.52 1.67 -18.04
C ALA A 301 1.78 0.25 -18.56
N VAL A 302 3.04 -0.12 -18.74
CA VAL A 302 3.41 -1.46 -19.22
C VAL A 302 2.96 -2.53 -18.23
N GLY A 303 3.32 -2.38 -16.95
CA GLY A 303 2.92 -3.30 -15.89
C GLY A 303 1.41 -3.30 -15.68
N THR A 304 0.79 -2.13 -15.56
CA THR A 304 -0.67 -2.02 -15.34
C THR A 304 -1.47 -2.61 -16.50
N SER A 305 -1.05 -2.41 -17.74
CA SER A 305 -1.74 -2.97 -18.90
C SER A 305 -1.71 -4.51 -18.91
N ALA A 306 -0.56 -5.10 -18.57
CA ALA A 306 -0.42 -6.55 -18.43
C ALA A 306 -1.21 -7.09 -17.23
N ILE A 307 -1.29 -6.37 -16.10
CA ILE A 307 -2.17 -6.72 -14.97
C ILE A 307 -3.62 -6.79 -15.44
N ASN A 308 -4.11 -5.75 -16.12
CA ASN A 308 -5.49 -5.69 -16.63
C ASN A 308 -5.78 -6.84 -17.61
N ALA A 309 -4.83 -7.12 -18.50
CA ALA A 309 -4.92 -8.26 -19.42
C ALA A 309 -5.10 -9.59 -18.69
N SER A 310 -4.36 -9.76 -17.60
CA SER A 310 -4.35 -10.98 -16.80
C SER A 310 -5.66 -11.16 -16.05
N ILE A 311 -6.14 -10.09 -15.42
CA ILE A 311 -7.43 -10.08 -14.72
C ILE A 311 -8.55 -10.42 -15.70
N TYR A 312 -8.58 -9.77 -16.87
CA TYR A 312 -9.57 -10.05 -17.91
C TYR A 312 -9.57 -11.53 -18.29
N ARG A 313 -8.38 -12.11 -18.53
CA ARG A 313 -8.24 -13.50 -18.95
C ARG A 313 -8.68 -14.47 -17.86
N CYS A 314 -8.22 -14.29 -16.62
CA CYS A 314 -8.60 -15.14 -15.49
C CYS A 314 -10.10 -15.10 -15.19
N LEU A 315 -10.73 -13.92 -15.23
CA LEU A 315 -12.17 -13.79 -15.02
C LEU A 315 -12.97 -14.48 -16.14
N LYS A 316 -12.53 -14.31 -17.40
CA LYS A 316 -13.17 -14.93 -18.57
C LYS A 316 -13.05 -16.46 -18.56
N GLU A 317 -11.86 -16.98 -18.27
CA GLU A 317 -11.61 -18.42 -18.14
C GLU A 317 -12.40 -19.04 -16.97
N GLY A 318 -12.59 -18.28 -15.89
CA GLY A 318 -13.46 -18.66 -14.76
C GLY A 318 -14.96 -18.54 -15.02
N GLY A 319 -15.39 -18.23 -16.26
CA GLY A 319 -16.80 -18.07 -16.63
C GLY A 319 -17.50 -16.89 -15.94
N LYS A 320 -16.73 -15.90 -15.47
CA LYS A 320 -17.28 -14.70 -14.81
C LYS A 320 -17.57 -13.62 -15.83
N ASN A 321 -18.59 -12.80 -15.55
CA ASN A 321 -18.84 -11.59 -16.32
C ASN A 321 -17.71 -10.60 -16.08
N VAL A 322 -17.01 -10.22 -17.13
CA VAL A 322 -15.89 -9.28 -17.05
C VAL A 322 -16.43 -7.86 -17.30
N PRO A 323 -16.21 -6.90 -16.37
CA PRO A 323 -16.60 -5.52 -16.63
C PRO A 323 -15.72 -4.91 -17.73
N PRO A 324 -16.21 -3.89 -18.47
CA PRO A 324 -15.43 -3.25 -19.53
C PRO A 324 -14.18 -2.52 -18.98
N SER A 325 -14.26 -2.00 -17.75
CA SER A 325 -13.14 -1.38 -17.05
C SER A 325 -13.12 -1.71 -15.55
N LEU A 326 -11.95 -1.60 -14.94
CA LEU A 326 -11.73 -1.73 -13.51
C LEU A 326 -11.54 -0.37 -12.86
N ASP A 327 -12.24 -0.16 -11.75
CA ASP A 327 -11.89 0.93 -10.84
C ASP A 327 -10.71 0.49 -9.98
N VAL A 328 -9.56 1.15 -10.17
CA VAL A 328 -8.29 0.83 -9.52
C VAL A 328 -7.86 1.97 -8.63
N ILE A 329 -7.52 1.66 -7.37
CA ILE A 329 -6.76 2.57 -6.50
C ILE A 329 -5.28 2.42 -6.80
N SER A 330 -4.59 3.53 -7.00
CA SER A 330 -3.13 3.56 -6.88
C SER A 330 -2.68 4.34 -5.66
N ALA A 331 -1.67 3.81 -4.96
CA ALA A 331 -1.00 4.50 -3.87
C ALA A 331 0.14 5.35 -4.45
N LEU A 332 0.07 6.66 -4.24
CA LEU A 332 1.12 7.61 -4.60
C LEU A 332 1.81 8.13 -3.35
N ALA A 333 3.10 8.43 -3.48
CA ALA A 333 3.85 9.12 -2.44
C ALA A 333 3.34 10.56 -2.30
N HIS A 334 2.95 10.97 -1.10
CA HIS A 334 2.73 12.37 -0.80
C HIS A 334 4.05 13.15 -0.91
N PRO A 335 4.05 14.38 -1.47
CA PRO A 335 5.29 15.12 -1.72
C PRO A 335 6.02 15.47 -0.42
N ASP A 336 5.28 15.78 0.65
CA ASP A 336 5.84 16.07 1.97
C ASP A 336 6.21 14.83 2.80
N HIS A 337 6.29 13.64 2.20
CA HIS A 337 6.67 12.42 2.90
C HIS A 337 8.09 12.56 3.50
N THR A 338 8.21 12.45 4.83
CA THR A 338 9.48 12.67 5.56
C THR A 338 10.46 11.51 5.44
N GLY A 339 9.96 10.32 5.07
CA GLY A 339 10.72 9.07 4.99
C GLY A 339 10.69 8.27 6.29
N VAL A 340 10.01 8.77 7.33
CA VAL A 340 10.03 8.18 8.67
C VAL A 340 8.62 7.74 9.06
N MET A 341 8.47 6.51 9.57
CA MET A 341 7.27 5.88 10.15
C MET A 341 5.98 6.72 10.12
N CYS A 342 5.39 6.89 8.95
CA CYS A 342 4.12 7.59 8.79
C CYS A 342 3.38 7.11 7.55
N ASN A 343 2.06 7.29 7.56
CA ASN A 343 1.24 7.07 6.39
C ASN A 343 1.08 8.36 5.60
N TYR A 344 1.69 8.40 4.42
CA TYR A 344 1.62 9.49 3.46
C TYR A 344 1.23 8.94 2.09
N GLY A 345 0.56 7.78 2.06
CA GLY A 345 -0.08 7.25 0.86
C GLY A 345 -1.23 8.15 0.42
N LEU A 346 -1.21 8.54 -0.85
CA LEU A 346 -2.33 9.18 -1.53
C LEU A 346 -3.03 8.15 -2.38
N LEU A 347 -4.35 8.03 -2.23
CA LEU A 347 -5.16 7.11 -3.01
C LEU A 347 -5.76 7.88 -4.18
N VAL A 348 -5.49 7.39 -5.39
CA VAL A 348 -6.08 7.88 -6.63
C VAL A 348 -6.87 6.79 -7.30
N THR A 349 -8.07 7.09 -7.79
CA THR A 349 -8.89 6.13 -8.53
C THR A 349 -8.81 6.37 -10.02
N GLY A 350 -8.99 5.32 -10.80
CA GLY A 350 -9.05 5.41 -12.26
C GLY A 350 -9.77 4.22 -12.87
N ASP A 351 -10.48 4.48 -13.97
CA ASP A 351 -11.12 3.44 -14.78
C ASP A 351 -10.12 2.88 -15.79
N PHE A 352 -9.60 1.70 -15.53
CA PHE A 352 -8.64 1.02 -16.38
C PHE A 352 -9.31 0.04 -17.34
N PRO A 353 -8.98 0.06 -18.63
CA PRO A 353 -9.65 -0.77 -19.63
C PRO A 353 -9.26 -2.25 -19.47
N LEU A 354 -10.27 -3.13 -19.43
CA LEU A 354 -10.07 -4.58 -19.54
C LEU A 354 -10.33 -5.06 -20.96
N GLU A 355 -11.44 -4.63 -21.54
CA GLU A 355 -11.78 -4.90 -22.92
C GLU A 355 -11.04 -3.91 -23.82
N ALA A 356 -10.22 -4.44 -24.71
CA ALA A 356 -9.47 -3.66 -25.69
C ALA A 356 -9.38 -4.46 -26.98
N THR A 357 -9.25 -3.76 -28.10
CA THR A 357 -9.17 -4.39 -29.43
C THR A 357 -7.87 -5.17 -29.61
N SER A 358 -6.80 -4.74 -28.93
CA SER A 358 -5.48 -5.39 -28.94
C SER A 358 -4.70 -5.09 -27.65
N SER A 359 -3.61 -5.82 -27.41
CA SER A 359 -2.70 -5.54 -26.28
C SER A 359 -2.06 -4.15 -26.37
N ALA A 360 -1.73 -3.69 -27.58
CA ALA A 360 -1.16 -2.35 -27.80
C ALA A 360 -2.19 -1.23 -27.54
N ASP A 361 -3.44 -1.44 -27.96
CA ASP A 361 -4.56 -0.54 -27.67
C ASP A 361 -4.80 -0.42 -26.15
N ARG A 362 -4.86 -1.56 -25.43
CA ARG A 362 -4.97 -1.57 -23.96
C ARG A 362 -3.85 -0.79 -23.30
N LEU A 363 -2.61 -0.94 -23.80
CA LEU A 363 -1.43 -0.26 -23.27
C LEU A 363 -1.53 1.26 -23.42
N ARG A 364 -1.95 1.76 -24.59
CA ARG A 364 -2.12 3.20 -24.85
C ARG A 364 -3.25 3.82 -24.03
N GLN A 365 -4.38 3.11 -23.91
CA GLN A 365 -5.49 3.56 -23.08
C GLN A 365 -5.08 3.60 -21.59
N THR A 366 -4.37 2.57 -21.11
CA THR A 366 -3.82 2.53 -19.74
C THR A 366 -2.86 3.70 -19.49
N ASP A 367 -1.97 4.00 -20.43
CA ASP A 367 -1.06 5.15 -20.35
C ASP A 367 -1.79 6.48 -20.26
N THR A 368 -2.88 6.63 -21.03
CA THR A 368 -3.73 7.83 -21.01
C THR A 368 -4.36 8.04 -19.63
N VAL A 369 -4.90 6.97 -19.04
CA VAL A 369 -5.48 6.99 -17.68
C VAL A 369 -4.42 7.38 -16.64
N LEU A 370 -3.24 6.77 -16.68
CA LEU A 370 -2.16 7.07 -15.73
C LEU A 370 -1.64 8.51 -15.86
N LYS A 371 -1.49 9.01 -17.08
CA LYS A 371 -1.10 10.42 -17.32
C LYS A 371 -2.16 11.37 -16.75
N HIS A 372 -3.45 11.08 -16.96
CA HIS A 372 -4.54 11.86 -16.41
C HIS A 372 -4.51 11.89 -14.88
N ILE A 373 -4.41 10.71 -14.25
CA ILE A 373 -4.29 10.59 -12.79
C ILE A 373 -3.10 11.38 -12.25
N SER A 374 -1.94 11.28 -12.89
CA SER A 374 -0.72 11.98 -12.43
C SER A 374 -0.82 13.50 -12.52
N ALA A 375 -1.70 14.02 -13.39
CA ALA A 375 -1.94 15.44 -13.57
C ALA A 375 -3.14 15.95 -12.74
N ASP A 376 -3.88 15.08 -12.07
CA ASP A 376 -5.12 15.42 -11.39
C ASP A 376 -4.87 16.21 -10.09
N VAL A 377 -5.48 17.39 -10.00
CA VAL A 377 -5.53 18.21 -8.78
C VAL A 377 -6.27 17.50 -7.63
N GLY A 378 -7.10 16.51 -7.96
CA GLY A 378 -7.78 15.62 -7.02
C GLY A 378 -6.84 14.96 -6.01
N ILE A 379 -5.57 14.71 -6.38
CA ILE A 379 -4.54 14.19 -5.46
C ILE A 379 -4.40 15.08 -4.22
N SER A 380 -4.38 16.40 -4.41
CA SER A 380 -4.26 17.37 -3.32
C SER A 380 -5.58 17.47 -2.53
N ALA A 381 -6.72 17.36 -3.21
CA ALA A 381 -8.03 17.33 -2.57
C ALA A 381 -8.15 16.13 -1.62
N SER A 382 -7.74 14.94 -2.06
CA SER A 382 -7.72 13.72 -1.25
C SER A 382 -6.86 13.85 0.01
N SER A 383 -5.68 14.47 -0.09
CA SER A 383 -4.82 14.72 1.08
C SER A 383 -5.52 15.59 2.14
N ASN A 384 -6.17 16.67 1.70
CA ASN A 384 -6.92 17.57 2.59
C ASN A 384 -8.14 16.87 3.19
N LEU A 385 -8.83 16.04 2.40
CA LEU A 385 -9.96 15.25 2.88
C LEU A 385 -9.55 14.32 4.02
N THR A 386 -8.40 13.64 3.91
CA THR A 386 -7.90 12.78 4.99
C THR A 386 -7.68 13.57 6.29
N VAL A 387 -7.16 14.81 6.21
CA VAL A 387 -6.99 15.67 7.38
C VAL A 387 -8.33 16.01 8.04
N LEU A 388 -9.35 16.35 7.24
CA LEU A 388 -10.70 16.64 7.73
C LEU A 388 -11.35 15.41 8.36
N ILE A 389 -11.21 14.24 7.74
CA ILE A 389 -11.72 12.97 8.27
C ILE A 389 -11.09 12.64 9.63
N GLY A 390 -9.81 12.97 9.84
CA GLY A 390 -9.14 12.77 11.13
C GLY A 390 -9.56 13.72 12.24
N LEU A 391 -10.44 14.69 11.97
CA LEU A 391 -11.13 15.45 13.03
C LEU A 391 -12.26 14.64 13.68
N LEU A 392 -12.82 13.67 12.95
CA LEU A 392 -13.88 12.82 13.45
C LEU A 392 -13.33 11.82 14.48
N PRO A 393 -14.14 11.42 15.48
CA PRO A 393 -13.84 10.27 16.32
C PRO A 393 -13.56 9.02 15.49
N THR A 394 -12.58 8.22 15.88
CA THR A 394 -12.14 6.99 15.21
C THR A 394 -13.31 6.09 14.82
N PRO A 395 -14.31 5.76 15.67
CA PRO A 395 -15.43 4.91 15.26
C PRO A 395 -16.22 5.47 14.06
N ILE A 396 -16.33 6.79 13.94
CA ILE A 396 -16.99 7.45 12.80
C ILE A 396 -16.08 7.38 11.56
N THR A 397 -14.79 7.66 11.73
CA THR A 397 -13.78 7.52 10.66
C THR A 397 -13.81 6.10 10.07
N LEU A 398 -13.84 5.06 10.91
CA LEU A 398 -13.88 3.66 10.48
C LEU A 398 -15.19 3.30 9.77
N LYS A 399 -16.33 3.83 10.22
CA LYS A 399 -17.61 3.63 9.53
C LYS A 399 -17.63 4.32 8.16
N LEU A 400 -17.11 5.53 8.05
CA LEU A 400 -16.99 6.24 6.77
C LEU A 400 -16.05 5.49 5.83
N PHE A 401 -14.90 5.07 6.32
CA PHE A 401 -13.92 4.32 5.54
C PHE A 401 -14.48 2.98 5.06
N SER A 402 -15.03 2.17 5.97
CA SER A 402 -15.64 0.90 5.60
C SER A 402 -16.78 1.10 4.60
N SER A 403 -17.54 2.20 4.66
CA SER A 403 -18.53 2.55 3.64
C SER A 403 -17.88 2.87 2.28
N VAL A 404 -16.84 3.70 2.27
CA VAL A 404 -16.10 4.05 1.05
C VAL A 404 -15.50 2.80 0.39
N PHE A 405 -14.92 1.87 1.16
CA PHE A 405 -14.30 0.66 0.62
C PHE A 405 -15.30 -0.47 0.32
N LYS A 406 -16.39 -0.61 1.09
CA LYS A 406 -17.49 -1.53 0.75
C LYS A 406 -18.13 -1.17 -0.59
N HIS A 407 -18.11 0.10 -0.95
CA HIS A 407 -18.67 0.62 -2.20
C HIS A 407 -17.61 1.08 -3.19
N GLY A 408 -16.36 0.82 -2.83
CA GLY A 408 -15.20 1.38 -3.47
C GLY A 408 -14.68 0.52 -4.61
N PRO A 409 -13.53 0.92 -5.14
CA PRO A 409 -12.84 0.24 -6.22
C PRO A 409 -12.66 -1.23 -5.93
N SER A 410 -12.69 -2.03 -6.99
CA SER A 410 -12.51 -3.47 -6.89
C SER A 410 -11.03 -3.86 -6.76
N TYR A 411 -10.12 -2.98 -7.17
CA TYR A 411 -8.70 -3.33 -7.33
C TYR A 411 -7.80 -2.25 -6.74
N MET A 412 -6.63 -2.68 -6.25
CA MET A 412 -5.56 -1.77 -5.85
C MET A 412 -4.24 -2.15 -6.52
N ILE A 413 -3.54 -1.16 -7.07
CA ILE A 413 -2.18 -1.28 -7.58
C ILE A 413 -1.28 -0.36 -6.76
N ALA A 414 -0.50 -0.94 -5.88
CA ALA A 414 0.48 -0.22 -5.08
C ALA A 414 1.89 -0.55 -5.58
N PRO A 415 2.52 0.35 -6.36
CA PRO A 415 3.92 0.15 -6.70
C PRO A 415 4.76 0.27 -5.42
N LEU A 416 5.41 -0.80 -4.97
CA LEU A 416 6.43 -0.66 -3.93
C LEU A 416 7.72 -0.19 -4.63
N PRO A 417 8.38 0.85 -4.11
CA PRO A 417 9.60 1.32 -4.73
C PRO A 417 10.68 0.22 -4.77
N ILE A 418 11.41 0.20 -5.88
CA ILE A 418 12.38 -0.84 -6.24
C ILE A 418 13.64 -0.69 -5.39
N THR A 419 14.21 -1.81 -4.92
CA THR A 419 15.62 -1.83 -4.52
C THR A 419 16.47 -1.78 -5.79
N THR A 420 17.04 -0.61 -6.08
CA THR A 420 17.70 -0.31 -7.37
C THR A 420 19.16 -0.78 -7.44
N SER A 421 19.67 -1.37 -6.36
CA SER A 421 21.05 -1.88 -6.24
C SER A 421 21.05 -3.24 -5.56
N THR A 422 22.16 -3.98 -5.68
CA THR A 422 22.51 -5.09 -4.80
C THR A 422 22.52 -4.58 -3.36
N ASP A 423 21.43 -4.77 -2.64
CA ASP A 423 21.36 -4.52 -1.21
C ASP A 423 21.86 -5.78 -0.49
N TYR A 424 22.46 -5.59 0.68
CA TYR A 424 23.05 -6.67 1.46
C TYR A 424 22.45 -6.70 2.85
N VAL A 425 22.18 -7.89 3.38
CA VAL A 425 21.92 -8.10 4.80
C VAL A 425 23.18 -8.75 5.36
N ASP A 426 23.93 -7.98 6.14
CA ASP A 426 25.28 -8.36 6.56
C ASP A 426 26.18 -8.55 5.32
N ASP A 427 26.78 -9.72 5.13
CA ASP A 427 27.56 -10.07 3.93
C ASP A 427 26.72 -10.78 2.84
N GLY A 428 25.43 -10.99 3.08
CA GLY A 428 24.54 -11.71 2.16
C GLY A 428 23.83 -10.80 1.18
N GLU A 429 23.93 -11.08 -0.12
CA GLU A 429 23.20 -10.36 -1.16
C GLU A 429 21.69 -10.62 -1.06
N ILE A 430 20.87 -9.57 -1.14
CA ILE A 430 19.43 -9.69 -1.34
C ILE A 430 19.18 -10.11 -2.79
N VAL A 431 18.78 -11.36 -2.98
CA VAL A 431 18.54 -11.96 -4.29
C VAL A 431 17.08 -11.93 -4.71
N ASP A 432 16.16 -11.75 -3.76
CA ASP A 432 14.73 -11.62 -4.06
C ASP A 432 13.97 -10.85 -2.98
N VAL A 433 12.83 -10.28 -3.38
CA VAL A 433 11.89 -9.61 -2.48
C VAL A 433 10.48 -10.00 -2.86
N PHE A 434 9.73 -10.52 -1.91
CA PHE A 434 8.30 -10.74 -1.98
C PHE A 434 7.59 -9.69 -1.15
N GLY A 435 6.45 -9.16 -1.58
CA GLY A 435 5.70 -8.30 -0.69
C GLY A 435 4.31 -7.97 -1.17
N PHE A 436 3.42 -7.74 -0.22
CA PHE A 436 2.10 -7.19 -0.43
C PHE A 436 1.58 -6.57 0.86
N ALA A 437 0.68 -5.61 0.74
CA ALA A 437 -0.19 -5.21 1.85
C ALA A 437 -1.52 -5.98 1.77
N LEU A 438 -1.87 -6.64 2.87
CA LEU A 438 -3.23 -7.06 3.15
C LEU A 438 -4.05 -5.79 3.34
N LEU A 439 -5.04 -5.57 2.50
CA LEU A 439 -6.03 -4.51 2.66
C LEU A 439 -7.38 -5.19 2.52
N ARG A 440 -7.85 -5.77 3.63
CA ARG A 440 -8.89 -6.81 3.54
C ARG A 440 -10.32 -6.27 3.51
N SER A 441 -10.56 -4.98 3.78
CA SER A 441 -11.92 -4.46 3.66
C SER A 441 -12.24 -4.07 2.21
N GLY A 442 -12.89 -4.96 1.47
CA GLY A 442 -13.61 -4.64 0.23
C GLY A 442 -12.81 -4.65 -1.07
N LEU A 443 -11.48 -4.83 -1.06
CA LEU A 443 -10.71 -5.02 -2.29
C LEU A 443 -10.78 -6.47 -2.75
N GLU A 444 -11.06 -6.69 -4.04
CA GLU A 444 -11.11 -8.01 -4.67
C GLU A 444 -9.71 -8.52 -5.01
N MET A 445 -8.79 -7.60 -5.30
CA MET A 445 -7.39 -7.89 -5.54
C MET A 445 -6.51 -6.69 -5.21
N ALA A 446 -5.33 -6.99 -4.68
CA ALA A 446 -4.24 -6.03 -4.50
C ALA A 446 -3.01 -6.53 -5.25
N VAL A 447 -2.41 -5.64 -6.05
CA VAL A 447 -1.20 -5.91 -6.82
C VAL A 447 -0.06 -5.04 -6.32
N TYR A 448 1.05 -5.69 -6.01
CA TYR A 448 2.28 -5.04 -5.57
C TYR A 448 3.40 -5.35 -6.52
N THR A 449 4.33 -4.43 -6.66
CA THR A 449 5.56 -4.68 -7.42
C THR A 449 6.74 -4.63 -6.49
N SER A 450 7.61 -5.62 -6.57
CA SER A 450 8.93 -5.58 -5.95
C SER A 450 9.99 -5.56 -7.03
N GLY A 451 11.23 -5.22 -6.67
CA GLY A 451 12.34 -5.40 -7.58
C GLY A 451 13.68 -5.48 -6.86
N SER A 452 14.55 -6.31 -7.40
CA SER A 452 15.94 -6.57 -6.98
C SER A 452 16.77 -6.85 -8.23
N ASN A 453 18.06 -6.50 -8.22
CA ASN A 453 19.02 -6.86 -9.28
C ASN A 453 18.53 -6.58 -10.73
N ASN A 454 17.98 -5.38 -10.96
CA ASN A 454 17.40 -4.96 -12.25
C ASN A 454 16.27 -5.86 -12.78
N GLN A 455 15.58 -6.56 -11.88
CA GLN A 455 14.40 -7.36 -12.17
C GLN A 455 13.23 -6.90 -11.32
N HIS A 456 12.02 -7.08 -11.85
CA HIS A 456 10.75 -6.83 -11.19
C HIS A 456 10.01 -8.12 -10.96
N ARG A 457 9.22 -8.15 -9.89
CA ARG A 457 8.22 -9.18 -9.67
C ARG A 457 6.89 -8.52 -9.32
N PHE A 458 5.81 -9.10 -9.80
CA PHE A 458 4.45 -8.64 -9.54
C PHE A 458 3.78 -9.65 -8.62
N HIS A 459 3.17 -9.16 -7.56
CA HIS A 459 2.59 -9.92 -6.48
C HIS A 459 1.08 -9.68 -6.47
N PHE A 460 0.31 -10.76 -6.50
CA PHE A 460 -1.14 -10.74 -6.61
C PHE A 460 -1.71 -11.35 -5.35
N LEU A 461 -2.46 -10.54 -4.59
CA LEU A 461 -3.27 -11.00 -3.49
C LEU A 461 -4.73 -10.87 -3.91
N MET A 462 -5.49 -11.96 -3.90
CA MET A 462 -6.82 -12.03 -4.49
C MET A 462 -7.84 -12.64 -3.53
N ASP A 463 -9.07 -12.19 -3.60
CA ASP A 463 -10.20 -12.88 -2.97
C ASP A 463 -10.60 -14.12 -3.81
N LYS A 464 -10.50 -15.30 -3.19
CA LYS A 464 -10.88 -16.58 -3.79
C LYS A 464 -12.34 -16.61 -4.27
N ASN A 465 -13.24 -15.88 -3.62
CA ASN A 465 -14.65 -15.85 -4.03
C ASN A 465 -14.85 -15.15 -5.39
N VAL A 466 -13.95 -14.22 -5.73
CA VAL A 466 -13.98 -13.46 -6.99
C VAL A 466 -13.21 -14.21 -8.07
N PHE A 467 -11.98 -14.64 -7.76
CA PHE A 467 -11.04 -15.23 -8.71
C PHE A 467 -11.12 -16.75 -8.81
N GLY A 468 -11.92 -17.43 -7.98
CA GLY A 468 -11.96 -18.88 -7.93
C GLY A 468 -10.59 -19.48 -7.58
N GLU A 469 -10.25 -20.60 -8.22
CA GLU A 469 -8.95 -21.27 -8.08
C GLU A 469 -7.88 -20.74 -9.05
N ALA A 470 -8.01 -19.49 -9.54
CA ALA A 470 -7.07 -18.85 -10.47
C ALA A 470 -5.68 -18.58 -9.83
N SER A 471 -5.02 -19.65 -9.44
CA SER A 471 -3.73 -19.73 -8.74
C SER A 471 -2.53 -19.46 -9.65
N ASN A 472 -2.77 -19.12 -10.92
CA ASN A 472 -1.77 -18.96 -11.96
C ASN A 472 -1.74 -17.55 -12.59
N ILE A 473 -2.36 -16.54 -11.96
CA ILE A 473 -2.40 -15.18 -12.49
C ILE A 473 -1.00 -14.59 -12.73
N GLY A 474 -0.01 -14.95 -11.90
CA GLY A 474 1.37 -14.52 -12.08
C GLY A 474 2.02 -15.07 -13.36
N HIS A 475 1.67 -16.30 -13.73
CA HIS A 475 2.08 -16.90 -15.00
C HIS A 475 1.38 -16.23 -16.18
N VAL A 476 0.06 -16.09 -16.10
CA VAL A 476 -0.79 -15.39 -17.07
C VAL A 476 -0.23 -13.98 -17.36
N PHE A 477 0.11 -13.24 -16.31
CA PHE A 477 0.72 -11.91 -16.40
C PHE A 477 2.03 -11.90 -17.17
N THR A 478 2.88 -12.89 -16.92
CA THR A 478 4.17 -13.00 -17.61
C THR A 478 3.96 -13.24 -19.12
N GLU A 479 2.96 -14.03 -19.51
CA GLU A 479 2.61 -14.24 -20.92
C GLU A 479 2.04 -12.98 -21.57
N GLU A 480 1.10 -12.30 -20.91
CA GLU A 480 0.51 -11.06 -21.43
C GLU A 480 1.56 -9.96 -21.61
N LEU A 481 2.54 -9.87 -20.71
CA LEU A 481 3.67 -8.96 -20.85
C LEU A 481 4.54 -9.31 -22.05
N LYS A 482 4.81 -10.61 -22.30
CA LYS A 482 5.59 -11.06 -23.46
C LYS A 482 4.88 -10.72 -24.78
N LYS A 483 3.55 -10.79 -24.85
CA LYS A 483 2.77 -10.39 -26.05
C LYS A 483 2.98 -8.92 -26.45
N LEU A 484 3.26 -8.03 -25.49
CA LEU A 484 3.55 -6.61 -25.80
C LEU A 484 4.87 -6.40 -26.55
N THR A 485 5.74 -7.42 -26.61
CA THR A 485 7.01 -7.35 -27.36
C THR A 485 6.86 -7.66 -28.85
N THR A 486 5.81 -8.39 -29.23
CA THR A 486 5.56 -8.85 -30.60
C THR A 486 4.60 -7.96 -31.37
N THR A 487 3.76 -7.19 -30.67
CA THR A 487 2.76 -6.31 -31.26
C THR A 487 3.36 -4.93 -31.50
N LYS A 488 3.38 -4.48 -32.76
CA LYS A 488 3.73 -3.08 -33.12
C LYS A 488 2.48 -2.21 -33.19
#